data_AF-I5C0U1-F1
#
_entry.id   AF-I5C0U1-F1
#
_cell.length_a   1.000
_cell.length_b   1.000
_cell.length_c   1.000
_cell.angle_alpha   90.00
_cell.angle_beta   90.00
_cell.angle_gamma   90.00
#
_symmetry.space_group_name_H-M   'P 1'
#
loop_
_entity.id
_entity.type
_entity.pdbx_description
1 polymer ?
#
loop_
_entity_poly.entity_id
_entity_poly.type
_entity_poly.pdbx_seq_one_letter_code
_entity_poly.pdbx_strand_id
1 'polypeptide(L)'
;MEHPYGYIKEGKVYLKGFLNQEDRVIGEVKEDEASTIKYFEERFEMLLEKVNKLKQDIEENQNKGSFLMKLIHLRDSLYAYDALGDFVPVIEELNGIQTYLEEIIQQNRERNKTIKEGLIMEALDLKDSDEWKEAGEAMKELKMRWIKTGPVDKELEEEMERTFNAILDYFFDRRKQFFDELAKQAEVNIKTYESLVMQAQQAFNMPDAKKAFEISKRIQKEWKEAGRVPAERRAPLWDEFSKLNNRIFSRYRRSLQTGPQLRPWEITKKMEEMLAEVKRIAKSPSTYEGTNTVKKIQGEWKKLPPRKPREAKLLMSSFQFFAEVAFEKAS
;
A
#
# COMPACT_ATOMS: atom_id res chain seq x y z
N MET A 1 37.34 70.24 21.76
CA MET A 1 37.34 69.35 22.96
C MET A 1 38.02 68.02 22.65
N GLU A 2 38.83 67.48 23.58
CA GLU A 2 39.40 66.12 23.50
C GLU A 2 38.53 65.12 24.27
N HIS A 3 38.34 63.93 23.71
CA HIS A 3 37.63 62.79 24.30
C HIS A 3 38.53 61.54 24.22
N PRO A 4 38.43 60.55 25.13
CA PRO A 4 39.28 59.36 25.07
C PRO A 4 39.27 58.66 23.71
N TYR A 5 38.08 58.56 23.10
CA TYR A 5 37.86 57.85 21.83
C TYR A 5 37.73 58.79 20.62
N GLY A 6 37.82 60.11 20.79
CA GLY A 6 37.58 61.05 19.70
C GLY A 6 38.05 62.47 19.99
N TYR A 7 37.88 63.37 19.03
CA TYR A 7 38.21 64.78 19.22
C TYR A 7 37.41 65.65 18.28
N ILE A 8 37.31 66.94 18.62
CA ILE A 8 36.70 67.95 17.75
C ILE A 8 37.80 68.80 17.14
N LYS A 9 37.80 68.92 15.80
CA LYS A 9 38.70 69.78 15.04
C LYS A 9 37.94 70.48 13.93
N GLU A 10 38.04 71.81 13.86
CA GLU A 10 37.40 72.63 12.82
C GLU A 10 35.88 72.40 12.71
N GLY A 11 35.20 72.28 13.86
CA GLY A 11 33.75 72.03 13.90
C GLY A 11 33.32 70.61 13.51
N LYS A 12 34.26 69.70 13.23
CA LYS A 12 34.01 68.29 12.91
C LYS A 12 34.38 67.39 14.08
N VAL A 13 33.58 66.36 14.31
CA VAL A 13 33.81 65.31 15.30
C VAL A 13 34.54 64.16 14.63
N TYR A 14 35.70 63.80 15.16
CA TYR A 14 36.51 62.68 14.72
C TYR A 14 36.45 61.54 15.72
N LEU A 15 36.23 60.33 15.22
CA LEU A 15 36.51 59.09 15.94
C LEU A 15 37.97 58.73 15.74
N LYS A 16 38.69 58.41 16.81
CA LYS A 16 40.06 57.91 16.72
C LYS A 16 40.07 56.54 16.07
N GLY A 17 41.03 56.31 15.19
CA GLY A 17 41.26 55.03 14.55
C GLY A 17 41.47 53.89 15.56
N PHE A 18 40.91 52.72 15.28
CA PHE A 18 41.09 51.50 16.05
C PHE A 18 41.30 50.31 15.10
N LEU A 19 41.97 49.24 15.55
CA LEU A 19 42.22 48.03 14.75
C LEU A 19 42.79 48.33 13.34
N ASN A 20 43.82 49.17 13.28
CA ASN A 20 44.47 49.64 12.04
C ASN A 20 43.58 50.47 11.10
N GLN A 21 42.47 51.02 11.59
CA GLN A 21 41.72 52.06 10.88
C GLN A 21 42.32 53.44 11.16
N GLU A 22 42.18 54.34 10.19
CA GLU A 22 42.52 55.75 10.36
C GLU A 22 41.43 56.49 11.16
N ASP A 23 41.77 57.66 11.69
CA ASP A 23 40.79 58.59 12.25
C ASP A 23 39.77 58.98 11.18
N ARG A 24 38.49 59.08 11.56
CA ARG A 24 37.42 59.43 10.62
C ARG A 24 36.46 60.47 11.17
N VAL A 25 35.85 61.23 10.28
CA VAL A 25 34.76 62.14 10.63
C VAL A 25 33.49 61.34 10.86
N ILE A 26 32.86 61.52 12.01
CA ILE A 26 31.56 60.89 12.38
C ILE A 26 30.42 61.91 12.46
N GLY A 27 30.72 63.21 12.37
CA GLY A 27 29.73 64.26 12.21
C GLY A 27 30.28 65.65 12.47
N GLU A 28 29.38 66.60 12.68
CA GLU A 28 29.67 68.03 12.88
C GLU A 28 29.08 68.54 14.18
N VAL A 29 29.73 69.53 14.78
CA VAL A 29 29.25 70.22 15.98
C VAL A 29 27.98 71.01 15.64
N LYS A 30 26.93 70.82 16.44
CA LYS A 30 25.64 71.51 16.23
C LYS A 30 25.49 72.72 17.15
N GLU A 31 24.99 72.50 18.36
CA GLU A 31 24.70 73.57 19.33
C GLU A 31 25.97 73.95 20.10
N ASP A 32 26.61 72.96 20.72
CA ASP A 32 27.87 73.11 21.41
C ASP A 32 28.69 71.80 21.38
N GLU A 33 29.97 71.88 21.73
CA GLU A 33 30.87 70.73 21.72
C GLU A 33 30.43 69.63 22.70
N ALA A 34 29.94 69.99 23.90
CA ALA A 34 29.61 69.01 24.93
C ALA A 34 28.32 68.24 24.59
N SER A 35 27.27 68.92 24.12
CA SER A 35 26.04 68.26 23.67
C SER A 35 26.28 67.35 22.46
N THR A 36 27.18 67.75 21.55
CA THR A 36 27.54 66.94 20.38
C THR A 36 28.30 65.68 20.79
N ILE A 37 29.27 65.75 21.72
CA ILE A 37 29.96 64.57 22.23
C ILE A 37 28.95 63.62 22.90
N LYS A 38 28.10 64.15 23.78
CA LYS A 38 27.05 63.37 24.46
C LYS A 38 26.13 62.65 23.47
N TYR A 39 25.76 63.30 22.38
CA TYR A 39 24.97 62.65 21.31
C TYR A 39 25.67 61.43 20.71
N PHE A 40 26.98 61.50 20.46
CA PHE A 40 27.74 60.36 19.92
C PHE A 40 28.03 59.28 20.97
N GLU A 41 28.14 59.64 22.25
CA GLU A 41 28.18 58.68 23.37
C GLU A 41 26.85 57.92 23.48
N GLU A 42 25.72 58.62 23.46
CA GLU A 42 24.38 58.00 23.49
C GLU A 42 24.16 57.07 22.28
N ARG A 43 24.73 57.39 21.11
CA ARG A 43 24.73 56.48 19.95
C ARG A 43 25.52 55.20 20.18
N PHE A 44 26.62 55.29 20.92
CA PHE A 44 27.41 54.12 21.29
C PHE A 44 26.64 53.24 22.27
N GLU A 45 25.98 53.84 23.27
CA GLU A 45 25.10 53.10 24.21
C GLU A 45 23.96 52.37 23.47
N MET A 46 23.30 53.02 22.51
CA MET A 46 22.27 52.37 21.67
C MET A 46 22.83 51.19 20.85
N LEU A 47 24.11 51.22 20.50
CA LEU A 47 24.79 50.12 19.81
C LEU A 47 25.07 48.96 20.77
N LEU A 48 25.54 49.26 21.98
CA LEU A 48 25.74 48.27 23.04
C LEU A 48 24.43 47.56 23.39
N GLU A 49 23.31 48.29 23.46
CA GLU A 49 21.99 47.68 23.65
C GLU A 49 21.64 46.68 22.54
N LYS A 50 21.94 46.99 21.28
CA LYS A 50 21.74 46.07 20.14
C LYS A 50 22.63 44.83 20.23
N VAL A 51 23.88 44.99 20.64
CA VAL A 51 24.81 43.88 20.86
C VAL A 51 24.32 42.98 21.98
N ASN A 52 23.94 43.57 23.12
CA ASN A 52 23.41 42.83 24.27
C ASN A 52 22.10 42.10 23.94
N LYS A 53 21.21 42.75 23.18
CA LYS A 53 19.99 42.11 22.66
C LYS A 53 20.33 40.87 21.82
N LEU A 54 21.28 40.98 20.90
CA LEU A 54 21.69 39.84 20.06
C LEU A 54 22.30 38.71 20.89
N LYS A 55 23.13 39.05 21.89
CA LYS A 55 23.72 38.07 22.82
C LYS A 55 22.64 37.30 23.57
N GLN A 56 21.66 38.02 24.11
CA GLN A 56 20.51 37.42 24.79
C GLN A 56 19.71 36.51 23.83
N ASP A 57 19.40 36.99 22.62
CA ASP A 57 18.70 36.19 21.61
C ASP A 57 19.46 34.87 21.31
N ILE A 58 20.80 34.90 21.24
CA ILE A 58 21.65 33.73 21.02
C ILE A 58 21.59 32.77 22.21
N GLU A 59 21.66 33.26 23.44
CA GLU A 59 21.63 32.40 24.64
C GLU A 59 20.30 31.66 24.78
N GLU A 60 19.18 32.38 24.63
CA GLU A 60 17.83 31.88 24.82
C GLU A 60 17.36 30.93 23.70
N ASN A 61 17.95 31.02 22.50
CA ASN A 61 17.52 30.21 21.37
C ASN A 61 18.21 28.83 21.33
N GLN A 62 17.44 27.80 20.96
CA GLN A 62 17.97 26.46 20.73
C GLN A 62 18.80 26.39 19.44
N ASN A 63 18.39 27.10 18.39
CA ASN A 63 19.07 27.15 17.10
C ASN A 63 20.07 28.31 17.03
N LYS A 64 21.09 28.27 17.90
CA LYS A 64 22.11 29.32 18.02
C LYS A 64 22.82 29.64 16.70
N GLY A 65 23.11 28.61 15.90
CA GLY A 65 23.78 28.76 14.61
C GLY A 65 23.04 29.66 13.61
N SER A 66 21.72 29.81 13.74
CA SER A 66 20.94 30.72 12.87
C SER A 66 21.28 32.20 13.02
N PHE A 67 21.95 32.58 14.12
CA PHE A 67 22.35 33.97 14.38
C PHE A 67 23.71 34.35 13.81
N LEU A 68 24.49 33.40 13.31
CA LEU A 68 25.87 33.64 12.83
C LEU A 68 25.93 34.80 11.83
N MET A 69 25.03 34.81 10.84
CA MET A 69 25.02 35.88 9.83
C MET A 69 24.63 37.24 10.42
N LYS A 70 23.63 37.28 11.32
CA LYS A 70 23.21 38.50 12.02
C LYS A 70 24.35 39.07 12.87
N LEU A 71 25.12 38.19 13.51
CA LEU A 71 26.28 38.54 14.30
C LEU A 71 27.41 39.11 13.45
N ILE A 72 27.77 38.44 12.35
CA ILE A 72 28.79 38.92 11.41
C ILE A 72 28.42 40.30 10.89
N HIS A 73 27.18 40.49 10.45
CA HIS A 73 26.71 41.80 9.98
C HIS A 73 26.75 42.88 11.07
N LEU A 74 26.36 42.55 12.31
CA LEU A 74 26.44 43.50 13.41
C LEU A 74 27.89 43.89 13.70
N ARG A 75 28.79 42.92 13.78
CA ARG A 75 30.23 43.15 13.98
C ARG A 75 30.80 44.02 12.87
N ASP A 76 30.54 43.67 11.61
CA ASP A 76 31.07 44.40 10.47
C ASP A 76 30.55 45.85 10.44
N SER A 77 29.32 46.08 10.91
CA SER A 77 28.76 47.43 11.03
C SER A 77 29.48 48.30 12.05
N LEU A 78 30.13 47.72 13.07
CA LEU A 78 30.87 48.47 14.10
C LEU A 78 32.01 49.31 13.49
N TYR A 79 32.67 48.77 12.46
CA TYR A 79 33.72 49.48 11.74
C TYR A 79 33.23 50.72 11.00
N ALA A 80 31.93 50.83 10.72
CA ALA A 80 31.30 51.93 9.98
C ALA A 80 30.40 52.82 10.85
N TYR A 81 30.24 52.50 12.15
CA TYR A 81 29.23 53.14 12.99
C TYR A 81 29.69 54.51 13.56
N ASP A 82 28.89 55.55 13.31
CA ASP A 82 29.13 56.90 13.82
C ASP A 82 28.71 57.02 15.29
N ALA A 83 29.66 56.80 16.20
CA ALA A 83 29.51 56.96 17.64
C ALA A 83 30.87 57.19 18.33
N LEU A 84 30.86 57.58 19.60
CA LEU A 84 32.05 57.74 20.43
C LEU A 84 32.05 56.73 21.57
N GLY A 85 32.98 55.78 21.53
CA GLY A 85 33.11 54.74 22.56
C GLY A 85 34.22 53.75 22.22
N ASP A 86 34.41 52.78 23.12
CA ASP A 86 35.44 51.75 22.96
C ASP A 86 34.93 50.57 22.12
N PHE A 87 35.17 50.61 20.81
CA PHE A 87 34.73 49.55 19.90
C PHE A 87 35.53 48.25 20.02
N VAL A 88 36.78 48.30 20.53
CA VAL A 88 37.69 47.15 20.50
C VAL A 88 37.14 45.98 21.33
N PRO A 89 36.76 46.15 22.62
CA PRO A 89 36.20 45.07 23.43
C PRO A 89 34.91 44.48 22.84
N VAL A 90 34.08 45.31 22.21
CA VAL A 90 32.82 44.88 21.60
C VAL A 90 33.10 43.96 20.39
N ILE A 91 34.06 44.32 19.56
CA ILE A 91 34.47 43.51 18.40
C ILE A 91 35.12 42.20 18.85
N GLU A 92 36.00 42.24 19.85
CA GLU A 92 36.63 41.04 20.41
C GLU A 92 35.60 40.08 20.99
N GLU A 93 34.59 40.59 21.72
CA GLU A 93 33.49 39.78 22.23
C GLU A 93 32.68 39.13 21.11
N LEU A 94 32.31 39.90 20.07
CA LEU A 94 31.57 39.35 18.92
C LEU A 94 32.40 38.29 18.16
N ASN A 95 33.71 38.45 18.04
CA ASN A 95 34.58 37.43 17.43
C ASN A 95 34.63 36.13 18.27
N GLY A 96 34.64 36.24 19.59
CA GLY A 96 34.53 35.08 20.49
C GLY A 96 33.21 34.34 20.30
N ILE A 97 32.10 35.07 20.23
CA ILE A 97 30.77 34.47 19.99
C ILE A 97 30.69 33.87 18.58
N GLN A 98 31.28 34.52 17.56
CA GLN A 98 31.35 33.94 16.21
C GLN A 98 32.00 32.56 16.24
N THR A 99 33.18 32.46 16.87
CA THR A 99 33.93 31.20 16.99
C THR A 99 33.08 30.12 17.65
N TYR A 100 32.40 30.47 18.75
CA TYR A 100 31.47 29.57 19.44
C TYR A 100 30.31 29.09 18.55
N LEU A 101 29.70 29.98 17.77
CA LEU A 101 28.62 29.62 16.85
C LEU A 101 29.10 28.72 15.72
N GLU A 102 30.29 28.98 15.18
CA GLU A 102 30.93 28.16 14.14
C GLU A 102 31.22 26.73 14.66
N GLU A 103 31.72 26.61 15.90
CA GLU A 103 31.93 25.31 16.55
C GLU A 103 30.61 24.52 16.70
N ILE A 104 29.53 25.16 17.14
CA ILE A 104 28.20 24.53 17.24
C ILE A 104 27.73 24.05 15.86
N ILE A 105 27.88 24.87 14.83
CA ILE A 105 27.47 24.52 13.46
C ILE A 105 28.26 23.31 12.99
N GLN A 106 29.58 23.29 13.20
CA GLN A 106 30.42 22.17 12.79
C GLN A 106 30.06 20.88 13.52
N GLN A 107 29.85 20.94 14.84
CA GLN A 107 29.40 19.77 15.61
C GLN A 107 28.05 19.24 15.14
N ASN A 108 27.10 20.14 14.83
CA ASN A 108 25.81 19.76 14.29
C ASN A 108 25.92 19.09 12.92
N ARG A 109 26.79 19.59 12.04
CA ARG A 109 27.04 18.98 10.72
C ARG A 109 27.65 17.59 10.83
N GLU A 110 28.62 17.38 11.71
CA GLU A 110 29.22 16.05 11.91
C GLU A 110 28.20 15.06 12.50
N ARG A 111 27.35 15.53 13.42
CA ARG A 111 26.24 14.72 13.94
C ARG A 111 25.23 14.37 12.83
N ASN A 112 24.85 15.34 12.01
CA ASN A 112 23.94 15.12 10.89
C ASN A 112 24.54 14.12 9.88
N LYS A 113 25.84 14.20 9.63
CA LYS A 113 26.57 13.26 8.78
C LYS A 113 26.47 11.83 9.33
N THR A 114 26.78 11.65 10.61
CA THR A 114 26.66 10.33 11.26
C THR A 114 25.23 9.76 11.15
N ILE A 115 24.21 10.61 11.33
CA ILE A 115 22.81 10.20 11.18
C ILE A 115 22.52 9.80 9.74
N LYS A 116 22.93 10.61 8.76
CA LYS A 116 22.71 10.34 7.33
C LYS A 116 23.45 9.08 6.86
N GLU A 117 24.65 8.82 7.36
CA GLU A 117 25.37 7.56 7.14
C GLU A 117 24.58 6.36 7.68
N GLY A 118 24.00 6.48 8.88
CA GLY A 118 23.09 5.48 9.44
C GLY A 118 21.86 5.22 8.56
N LEU A 119 21.22 6.28 8.08
CA LEU A 119 20.06 6.18 7.18
C LEU A 119 20.42 5.52 5.83
N ILE A 120 21.62 5.76 5.31
CA ILE A 120 22.12 5.08 4.11
C ILE A 120 22.27 3.59 4.38
N MET A 121 22.85 3.19 5.52
CA MET A 121 22.98 1.77 5.89
C MET A 121 21.60 1.09 6.02
N GLU A 122 20.65 1.71 6.72
CA GLU A 122 19.28 1.19 6.83
C GLU A 122 18.61 1.04 5.45
N ALA A 123 18.83 2.00 4.54
CA ALA A 123 18.33 1.91 3.18
C ALA A 123 19.00 0.77 2.38
N LEU A 124 20.31 0.58 2.54
CA LEU A 124 21.05 -0.51 1.88
C LEU A 124 20.52 -1.88 2.29
N ASP A 125 20.17 -2.08 3.57
CA ASP A 125 19.62 -3.34 4.07
C ASP A 125 18.23 -3.65 3.47
N LEU A 126 17.44 -2.61 3.19
CA LEU A 126 16.10 -2.75 2.65
C LEU A 126 16.04 -2.80 1.12
N LYS A 127 17.07 -2.34 0.42
CA LYS A 127 17.02 -2.09 -1.03
C LYS A 127 16.69 -3.32 -1.86
N ASP A 128 17.04 -4.50 -1.36
CA ASP A 128 16.83 -5.77 -2.07
C ASP A 128 15.59 -6.56 -1.61
N SER A 129 14.84 -6.05 -0.64
CA SER A 129 13.65 -6.72 -0.09
C SER A 129 12.53 -6.84 -1.11
N ASP A 130 11.93 -8.03 -1.17
CA ASP A 130 10.71 -8.30 -1.94
C ASP A 130 9.43 -8.17 -1.09
N GLU A 131 9.55 -7.79 0.20
CA GLU A 131 8.41 -7.41 1.05
C GLU A 131 7.95 -5.99 0.67
N TRP A 132 7.37 -5.86 -0.52
CA TRP A 132 7.15 -4.58 -1.21
C TRP A 132 6.35 -3.55 -0.42
N LYS A 133 5.46 -3.99 0.47
CA LYS A 133 4.61 -3.10 1.26
C LYS A 133 5.39 -2.58 2.46
N GLU A 134 5.90 -3.47 3.30
CA GLU A 134 6.63 -3.18 4.52
C GLU A 134 7.92 -2.43 4.21
N ALA A 135 8.75 -2.94 3.29
CA ALA A 135 9.96 -2.25 2.84
C ALA A 135 9.64 -0.91 2.16
N GLY A 136 8.54 -0.83 1.42
CA GLY A 136 8.11 0.40 0.76
C GLY A 136 7.64 1.49 1.73
N GLU A 137 7.09 1.12 2.88
CA GLU A 137 6.76 2.04 3.98
C GLU A 137 8.03 2.47 4.72
N ALA A 138 8.92 1.54 5.04
CA ALA A 138 10.20 1.83 5.69
C ALA A 138 11.11 2.76 4.86
N MET A 139 11.21 2.55 3.55
CA MET A 139 11.96 3.43 2.64
C MET A 139 11.41 4.87 2.63
N LYS A 140 10.09 5.04 2.73
CA LYS A 140 9.48 6.38 2.83
C LYS A 140 9.78 7.03 4.17
N GLU A 141 9.75 6.27 5.26
CA GLU A 141 10.11 6.77 6.58
C GLU A 141 11.58 7.19 6.63
N LEU A 142 12.49 6.42 6.04
CA LEU A 142 13.90 6.78 5.88
C LEU A 142 14.05 8.12 5.13
N LYS A 143 13.32 8.31 4.03
CA LYS A 143 13.33 9.59 3.29
C LYS A 143 12.84 10.75 4.14
N MET A 144 11.83 10.55 4.98
CA MET A 144 11.35 11.59 5.90
C MET A 144 12.38 11.92 6.98
N ARG A 145 13.04 10.91 7.56
CA ARG A 145 14.14 11.10 8.53
C ARG A 145 15.33 11.80 7.88
N TRP A 146 15.64 11.48 6.63
CA TRP A 146 16.69 12.13 5.84
C TRP A 146 16.44 13.63 5.69
N ILE A 147 15.25 14.03 5.23
CA ILE A 147 14.86 15.43 5.03
C ILE A 147 14.85 16.19 6.37
N LYS A 148 14.45 15.53 7.46
CA LYS A 148 14.46 16.13 8.80
C LYS A 148 15.87 16.30 9.36
N THR A 149 16.83 15.50 8.88
CA THR A 149 18.22 15.63 9.27
C THR A 149 18.81 16.83 8.57
N GLY A 150 19.39 17.74 9.34
CA GLY A 150 19.91 19.01 8.83
C GLY A 150 21.07 18.85 7.85
N PRO A 151 21.64 19.98 7.39
CA PRO A 151 22.74 19.98 6.45
C PRO A 151 23.98 19.30 7.04
N VAL A 152 24.80 18.77 6.15
CA VAL A 152 26.16 18.29 6.44
C VAL A 152 27.15 19.30 5.86
N ASP A 153 28.45 18.98 5.90
CA ASP A 153 29.44 19.79 5.20
C ASP A 153 29.20 19.78 3.69
N LYS A 154 29.43 20.94 3.06
CA LYS A 154 29.05 21.22 1.68
C LYS A 154 29.73 20.27 0.69
N GLU A 155 30.94 19.85 1.02
CA GLU A 155 31.75 18.90 0.26
C GLU A 155 31.12 17.50 0.20
N LEU A 156 30.34 17.11 1.22
CA LEU A 156 29.73 15.79 1.34
C LEU A 156 28.26 15.77 0.94
N GLU A 157 27.58 16.93 1.01
CA GLU A 157 26.13 17.03 0.85
C GLU A 157 25.63 16.42 -0.47
N GLU A 158 26.25 16.80 -1.60
CA GLU A 158 25.86 16.31 -2.92
C GLU A 158 26.09 14.80 -3.08
N GLU A 159 27.20 14.28 -2.54
CA GLU A 159 27.53 12.86 -2.63
C GLU A 159 26.58 12.00 -1.79
N MET A 160 26.31 12.42 -0.56
CA MET A 160 25.38 11.74 0.34
C MET A 160 23.97 11.73 -0.25
N GLU A 161 23.49 12.86 -0.76
CA GLU A 161 22.18 13.00 -1.41
C GLU A 161 22.07 12.09 -2.63
N ARG A 162 23.09 12.09 -3.50
CA ARG A 162 23.13 11.22 -4.69
C ARG A 162 23.09 9.74 -4.29
N THR A 163 23.87 9.35 -3.29
CA THR A 163 23.95 7.96 -2.83
C THR A 163 22.62 7.48 -2.26
N PHE A 164 22.02 8.26 -1.37
CA PHE A 164 20.75 7.92 -0.75
C PHE A 164 19.61 7.81 -1.76
N ASN A 165 19.50 8.77 -2.69
CA ASN A 165 18.47 8.73 -3.73
C ASN A 165 18.66 7.55 -4.69
N ALA A 166 19.91 7.22 -5.07
CA ALA A 166 20.16 6.06 -5.92
C ALA A 166 19.68 4.74 -5.29
N ILE A 167 19.79 4.59 -3.97
CA ILE A 167 19.30 3.40 -3.25
C ILE A 167 17.76 3.35 -3.28
N LEU A 168 17.10 4.48 -3.02
CA LEU A 168 15.64 4.58 -3.08
C LEU A 168 15.11 4.29 -4.48
N ASP A 169 15.71 4.90 -5.50
CA ASP A 169 15.33 4.73 -6.90
C ASP A 169 15.46 3.27 -7.31
N TYR A 170 16.57 2.61 -6.97
CA TYR A 170 16.77 1.19 -7.21
C TYR A 170 15.63 0.33 -6.64
N PHE A 171 15.24 0.56 -5.38
CA PHE A 171 14.16 -0.21 -4.75
C PHE A 171 12.80 0.07 -5.43
N PHE A 172 12.45 1.34 -5.66
CA PHE A 172 11.15 1.70 -6.23
C PHE A 172 11.03 1.30 -7.69
N ASP A 173 12.13 1.29 -8.45
CA ASP A 173 12.16 0.79 -9.82
C ASP A 173 11.95 -0.72 -9.86
N ARG A 174 12.65 -1.48 -9.01
CA ARG A 174 12.40 -2.94 -8.86
C ARG A 174 10.95 -3.23 -8.51
N ARG A 175 10.42 -2.52 -7.51
CA ARG A 175 9.03 -2.67 -7.10
C ARG A 175 8.08 -2.41 -8.26
N LYS A 176 8.30 -1.32 -9.00
CA LYS A 176 7.50 -0.96 -10.16
C LYS A 176 7.55 -2.06 -11.22
N GLN A 177 8.74 -2.53 -11.58
CA GLN A 177 8.91 -3.61 -12.56
C GLN A 177 8.16 -4.87 -12.16
N PHE A 178 8.24 -5.28 -10.88
CA PHE A 178 7.53 -6.44 -10.37
C PHE A 178 5.99 -6.31 -10.55
N PHE A 179 5.42 -5.18 -10.17
CA PHE A 179 3.97 -4.97 -10.32
C PHE A 179 3.53 -4.79 -11.77
N ASP A 180 4.37 -4.20 -12.63
CA ASP A 180 4.13 -4.10 -14.07
C ASP A 180 4.13 -5.48 -14.74
N GLU A 181 5.05 -6.37 -14.37
CA GLU A 181 5.08 -7.76 -14.83
C GLU A 181 3.86 -8.55 -14.34
N LEU A 182 3.50 -8.39 -13.06
CA LEU A 182 2.30 -9.01 -12.50
C LEU A 182 1.03 -8.56 -13.24
N ALA A 183 0.94 -7.28 -13.60
CA ALA A 183 -0.16 -6.72 -14.38
C ALA A 183 -0.20 -7.29 -15.81
N LYS A 184 0.96 -7.38 -16.48
CA LYS A 184 1.07 -8.01 -17.82
C LYS A 184 0.64 -9.48 -17.78
N GLN A 185 1.08 -10.24 -16.78
CA GLN A 185 0.70 -11.64 -16.62
C GLN A 185 -0.81 -11.78 -16.36
N ALA A 186 -1.40 -10.88 -15.57
CA ALA A 186 -2.83 -10.84 -15.34
C ALA A 186 -3.60 -10.59 -16.65
N GLU A 187 -3.13 -9.69 -17.52
CA GLU A 187 -3.76 -9.42 -18.81
C GLU A 187 -3.71 -10.64 -19.76
N VAL A 188 -2.58 -11.36 -19.78
CA VAL A 188 -2.48 -12.64 -20.51
C VAL A 188 -3.48 -13.66 -19.96
N ASN A 189 -3.58 -13.78 -18.63
CA ASN A 189 -4.51 -14.71 -18.00
C ASN A 189 -5.98 -14.32 -18.27
N ILE A 190 -6.31 -13.02 -18.33
CA ILE A 190 -7.66 -12.54 -18.70
C ILE A 190 -8.05 -13.03 -20.09
N LYS A 191 -7.16 -12.90 -21.08
CA LYS A 191 -7.42 -13.39 -22.44
C LYS A 191 -7.63 -14.90 -22.48
N THR A 192 -6.92 -15.66 -21.64
CA THR A 192 -7.19 -17.10 -21.46
C THR A 192 -8.59 -17.33 -20.93
N TYR A 193 -9.02 -16.63 -19.88
CA TYR A 193 -10.39 -16.74 -19.35
C TYR A 193 -11.44 -16.37 -20.40
N GLU A 194 -11.26 -15.28 -21.14
CA GLU A 194 -12.15 -14.87 -22.24
C GLU A 194 -12.26 -15.97 -23.31
N SER A 195 -11.13 -16.55 -23.73
CA SER A 195 -11.11 -17.68 -24.66
C SER A 195 -11.89 -18.89 -24.12
N LEU A 196 -11.74 -19.22 -22.83
CA LEU A 196 -12.47 -20.31 -22.19
C LEU A 196 -13.99 -20.04 -22.16
N VAL A 197 -14.42 -18.80 -21.89
CA VAL A 197 -15.83 -18.39 -21.97
C VAL A 197 -16.36 -18.56 -23.40
N MET A 198 -15.62 -18.11 -24.41
CA MET A 198 -16.00 -18.28 -25.82
C MET A 198 -16.13 -19.76 -26.21
N GLN A 199 -15.19 -20.62 -25.79
CA GLN A 199 -15.27 -22.06 -26.03
C GLN A 199 -16.50 -22.68 -25.33
N ALA A 200 -16.81 -22.25 -24.11
CA ALA A 200 -18.02 -22.70 -23.40
C ALA A 200 -19.30 -22.27 -24.12
N GLN A 201 -19.32 -21.05 -24.69
CA GLN A 201 -20.45 -20.55 -25.49
C GLN A 201 -20.63 -21.34 -26.78
N GLN A 202 -19.54 -21.70 -27.46
CA GLN A 202 -19.58 -22.59 -28.62
C GLN A 202 -20.11 -23.99 -28.25
N ALA A 203 -19.60 -24.58 -27.17
CA ALA A 203 -20.06 -25.88 -26.67
C ALA A 203 -21.55 -25.86 -26.28
N PHE A 204 -22.01 -24.77 -25.68
CA PHE A 204 -23.42 -24.57 -25.36
C PHE A 204 -24.31 -24.64 -26.60
N ASN A 205 -23.87 -24.04 -27.71
CA ASN A 205 -24.59 -24.02 -28.99
C ASN A 205 -24.50 -25.34 -29.79
N MET A 206 -23.62 -26.28 -29.40
CA MET A 206 -23.52 -27.56 -30.10
C MET A 206 -24.79 -28.42 -29.91
N PRO A 207 -25.29 -29.10 -30.96
CA PRO A 207 -26.42 -30.03 -30.82
C PRO A 207 -26.09 -31.27 -30.00
N ASP A 208 -24.87 -31.80 -30.15
CA ASP A 208 -24.42 -33.00 -29.45
C ASP A 208 -24.15 -32.71 -27.97
N ALA A 209 -25.10 -33.12 -27.11
CA ALA A 209 -25.04 -32.88 -25.68
C ALA A 209 -23.85 -33.58 -24.99
N LYS A 210 -23.41 -34.74 -25.50
CA LYS A 210 -22.28 -35.48 -24.93
C LYS A 210 -20.96 -34.79 -25.28
N LYS A 211 -20.77 -34.40 -26.55
CA LYS A 211 -19.58 -33.63 -26.96
C LYS A 211 -19.48 -32.30 -26.23
N ALA A 212 -20.58 -31.57 -26.12
CA ALA A 212 -20.63 -30.32 -25.37
C ALA A 212 -20.23 -30.51 -23.90
N PHE A 213 -20.68 -31.59 -23.26
CA PHE A 213 -20.33 -31.92 -21.87
C PHE A 213 -18.83 -32.20 -21.70
N GLU A 214 -18.24 -33.01 -22.57
CA GLU A 214 -16.80 -33.31 -22.51
C GLU A 214 -15.95 -32.04 -22.73
N ILE A 215 -16.33 -31.17 -23.67
CA ILE A 215 -15.68 -29.87 -23.88
C ILE A 215 -15.79 -29.01 -22.61
N SER A 216 -16.99 -28.92 -22.03
CA SER A 216 -17.24 -28.13 -20.81
C SER A 216 -16.42 -28.64 -19.61
N LYS A 217 -16.24 -29.96 -19.49
CA LYS A 217 -15.40 -30.58 -18.46
C LYS A 217 -13.92 -30.27 -18.66
N ARG A 218 -13.42 -30.27 -19.90
CA ARG A 218 -12.06 -29.83 -20.23
C ARG A 218 -11.84 -28.36 -19.87
N ILE A 219 -12.76 -27.48 -20.27
CA ILE A 219 -12.71 -26.04 -19.96
C ILE A 219 -12.71 -25.79 -18.45
N GLN A 220 -13.51 -26.53 -17.66
CA GLN A 220 -13.47 -26.42 -16.19
C GLN A 220 -12.09 -26.75 -15.60
N LYS A 221 -11.36 -27.68 -16.19
CA LYS A 221 -10.00 -28.01 -15.77
C LYS A 221 -9.05 -26.85 -16.15
N GLU A 222 -9.08 -26.41 -17.40
CA GLU A 222 -8.27 -25.29 -17.90
C GLU A 222 -8.55 -23.99 -17.13
N TRP A 223 -9.79 -23.74 -16.70
CA TRP A 223 -10.17 -22.59 -15.88
C TRP A 223 -9.50 -22.57 -14.51
N LYS A 224 -9.35 -23.75 -13.89
CA LYS A 224 -8.69 -23.88 -12.58
C LYS A 224 -7.17 -23.73 -12.69
N GLU A 225 -6.62 -24.16 -13.82
CA GLU A 225 -5.20 -24.06 -14.15
C GLU A 225 -4.82 -22.67 -14.68
N ALA A 226 -5.80 -21.89 -15.14
CA ALA A 226 -5.58 -20.52 -15.56
C ALA A 226 -5.04 -19.66 -14.40
N GLY A 227 -4.06 -18.82 -14.70
CA GLY A 227 -3.32 -18.05 -13.72
C GLY A 227 -4.15 -17.01 -12.95
N ARG A 228 -3.47 -16.30 -12.05
CA ARG A 228 -4.08 -15.27 -11.19
C ARG A 228 -4.46 -14.01 -12.00
N VAL A 229 -5.60 -13.43 -11.63
CA VAL A 229 -6.18 -12.21 -12.21
C VAL A 229 -6.90 -11.47 -11.07
N PRO A 230 -6.93 -10.12 -11.06
CA PRO A 230 -7.76 -9.35 -10.12
C PRO A 230 -9.21 -9.84 -10.06
N ALA A 231 -9.77 -9.88 -8.86
CA ALA A 231 -11.10 -10.46 -8.62
C ALA A 231 -12.19 -9.74 -9.43
N GLU A 232 -12.08 -8.43 -9.56
CA GLU A 232 -13.00 -7.55 -10.27
C GLU A 232 -13.06 -7.88 -11.77
N ARG A 233 -11.92 -8.30 -12.35
CA ARG A 233 -11.84 -8.69 -13.77
C ARG A 233 -12.25 -10.15 -13.98
N ARG A 234 -11.96 -11.04 -13.02
CA ARG A 234 -12.30 -12.47 -13.12
C ARG A 234 -13.78 -12.76 -12.85
N ALA A 235 -14.41 -12.02 -11.94
CA ALA A 235 -15.79 -12.24 -11.50
C ALA A 235 -16.83 -12.26 -12.64
N PRO A 236 -16.89 -11.28 -13.57
CA PRO A 236 -17.86 -11.31 -14.67
C PRO A 236 -17.65 -12.50 -15.60
N LEU A 237 -16.39 -12.84 -15.92
CA LEU A 237 -16.05 -13.99 -16.76
C LEU A 237 -16.50 -15.31 -16.09
N TRP A 238 -16.33 -15.42 -14.76
CA TRP A 238 -16.78 -16.58 -14.00
C TRP A 238 -18.31 -16.74 -14.01
N ASP A 239 -19.04 -15.65 -13.83
CA ASP A 239 -20.51 -15.67 -13.84
C ASP A 239 -21.05 -16.18 -15.18
N GLU A 240 -20.52 -15.68 -16.29
CA GLU A 240 -20.89 -16.12 -17.63
C GLU A 240 -20.52 -17.60 -17.87
N PHE A 241 -19.27 -17.97 -17.57
CA PHE A 241 -18.80 -19.35 -17.70
C PHE A 241 -19.65 -20.33 -16.88
N SER A 242 -19.91 -20.01 -15.61
CA SER A 242 -20.70 -20.84 -14.69
C SER A 242 -22.13 -21.03 -15.21
N LYS A 243 -22.78 -19.96 -15.69
CA LYS A 243 -24.12 -20.02 -16.30
C LYS A 243 -24.15 -20.97 -17.50
N LEU A 244 -23.20 -20.83 -18.44
CA LEU A 244 -23.12 -21.68 -19.63
C LEU A 244 -22.88 -23.14 -19.26
N ASN A 245 -21.89 -23.38 -18.40
CA ASN A 245 -21.51 -24.71 -17.95
C ASN A 245 -22.67 -25.41 -17.22
N ASN A 246 -23.39 -24.72 -16.34
CA ASN A 246 -24.57 -25.26 -15.65
C ASN A 246 -25.67 -25.70 -16.63
N ARG A 247 -25.89 -24.93 -17.71
CA ARG A 247 -26.86 -25.29 -18.76
C ARG A 247 -26.40 -26.50 -19.58
N ILE A 248 -25.13 -26.58 -19.96
CA ILE A 248 -24.56 -27.73 -20.67
C ILE A 248 -24.71 -29.01 -19.84
N PHE A 249 -24.31 -28.97 -18.57
CA PHE A 249 -24.42 -30.11 -17.66
C PHE A 249 -25.87 -30.54 -17.46
N SER A 250 -26.80 -29.59 -17.34
CA SER A 250 -28.24 -29.86 -17.23
C SER A 250 -28.82 -30.46 -18.51
N ARG A 251 -28.38 -30.02 -19.69
CA ARG A 251 -28.75 -30.60 -20.99
C ARG A 251 -28.26 -32.04 -21.11
N TYR A 252 -27.00 -32.31 -20.78
CA TYR A 252 -26.43 -33.66 -20.81
C TYR A 252 -27.13 -34.61 -19.83
N ARG A 253 -27.42 -34.14 -18.61
CA ARG A 253 -28.19 -34.93 -17.63
C ARG A 253 -29.58 -35.31 -18.15
N ARG A 254 -30.26 -34.39 -18.85
CA ARG A 254 -31.55 -34.69 -19.50
C ARG A 254 -31.41 -35.71 -20.63
N SER A 255 -30.36 -35.63 -21.45
CA SER A 255 -30.14 -36.62 -22.52
C SER A 255 -29.85 -38.03 -22.00
N LEU A 256 -29.33 -38.17 -20.79
CA LEU A 256 -29.14 -39.47 -20.13
C LEU A 256 -30.44 -40.00 -19.49
N GLN A 257 -31.44 -39.15 -19.27
CA GLN A 257 -32.76 -39.53 -18.75
C GLN A 257 -33.69 -39.92 -19.91
N THR A 258 -33.42 -41.03 -20.57
CA THR A 258 -34.28 -41.63 -21.60
C THR A 258 -35.35 -42.52 -20.96
N GLY A 259 -36.28 -41.92 -20.23
CA GLY A 259 -37.45 -42.61 -19.69
C GLY A 259 -38.62 -41.64 -19.54
N PRO A 260 -39.89 -42.10 -19.60
CA PRO A 260 -41.03 -41.23 -19.41
C PRO A 260 -40.92 -40.53 -18.06
N GLN A 261 -41.01 -39.19 -18.06
CA GLN A 261 -41.11 -38.38 -16.85
C GLN A 261 -42.47 -38.64 -16.21
N LEU A 262 -42.60 -39.76 -15.50
CA LEU A 262 -43.72 -39.97 -14.60
C LEU A 262 -43.60 -38.94 -13.49
N ARG A 263 -44.63 -38.11 -13.31
CA ARG A 263 -44.76 -37.22 -12.17
C ARG A 263 -44.71 -38.05 -10.89
N PRO A 264 -44.28 -37.47 -9.75
CA PRO A 264 -44.19 -38.19 -8.48
C PRO A 264 -45.45 -39.01 -8.14
N TRP A 265 -46.65 -38.46 -8.37
CA TRP A 265 -47.91 -39.18 -8.14
C TRP A 265 -48.17 -40.32 -9.14
N GLU A 266 -47.72 -40.21 -10.39
CA GLU A 266 -47.85 -41.28 -11.40
C GLU A 266 -46.92 -42.46 -11.08
N ILE A 267 -45.74 -42.17 -10.51
CA ILE A 267 -44.83 -43.19 -9.97
C ILE A 267 -45.50 -43.91 -8.80
N THR A 268 -46.06 -43.15 -7.84
CA THR A 268 -46.75 -43.71 -6.67
C THR A 268 -47.96 -44.56 -7.08
N LYS A 269 -48.82 -44.05 -7.97
CA LYS A 269 -50.01 -44.77 -8.47
C LYS A 269 -49.64 -46.08 -9.17
N LYS A 270 -48.65 -46.06 -10.06
CA LYS A 270 -48.17 -47.31 -10.70
C LYS A 270 -47.59 -48.30 -9.69
N MET A 271 -46.89 -47.81 -8.67
CA MET A 271 -46.38 -48.66 -7.59
C MET A 271 -47.52 -49.27 -6.76
N GLU A 272 -48.59 -48.53 -6.50
CA GLU A 272 -49.79 -49.03 -5.82
C GLU A 272 -50.53 -50.08 -6.65
N GLU A 273 -50.72 -49.86 -7.96
CA GLU A 273 -51.34 -50.80 -8.89
C GLU A 273 -50.56 -52.12 -8.94
N MET A 274 -49.23 -52.05 -9.13
CA MET A 274 -48.37 -53.24 -9.12
C MET A 274 -48.39 -53.96 -7.77
N LEU A 275 -48.39 -53.23 -6.65
CA LEU A 275 -48.50 -53.82 -5.31
C LEU A 275 -49.85 -54.50 -5.08
N ALA A 276 -50.95 -53.88 -5.54
CA ALA A 276 -52.29 -54.46 -5.43
C ALA A 276 -52.38 -55.79 -6.19
N GLU A 277 -51.80 -55.84 -7.38
CA GLU A 277 -51.75 -57.05 -8.20
C GLU A 277 -50.91 -58.16 -7.56
N VAL A 278 -49.70 -57.85 -7.07
CA VAL A 278 -48.86 -58.82 -6.35
C VAL A 278 -49.54 -59.29 -5.06
N LYS A 279 -50.21 -58.41 -4.32
CA LYS A 279 -51.02 -58.78 -3.13
C LYS A 279 -52.17 -59.72 -3.49
N ARG A 280 -52.84 -59.49 -4.62
CA ARG A 280 -53.94 -60.34 -5.10
C ARG A 280 -53.43 -61.75 -5.41
N ILE A 281 -52.31 -61.85 -6.12
CA ILE A 281 -51.67 -63.13 -6.43
C ILE A 281 -51.20 -63.82 -5.14
N ALA A 282 -50.54 -63.11 -4.23
CA ALA A 282 -50.07 -63.65 -2.96
C ALA A 282 -51.21 -64.18 -2.05
N LYS A 283 -52.43 -63.65 -2.17
CA LYS A 283 -53.61 -64.12 -1.41
C LYS A 283 -54.37 -65.25 -2.09
N SER A 284 -54.15 -65.48 -3.37
CA SER A 284 -54.81 -66.53 -4.13
C SER A 284 -54.08 -67.88 -3.95
N PRO A 285 -54.72 -69.03 -4.27
CA PRO A 285 -54.03 -70.31 -4.32
C PRO A 285 -52.83 -70.24 -5.28
N SER A 286 -51.75 -70.92 -4.90
CA SER A 286 -50.51 -70.87 -5.66
C SER A 286 -50.68 -71.47 -7.05
N THR A 287 -50.30 -70.70 -8.08
CA THR A 287 -50.35 -71.14 -9.47
C THR A 287 -49.05 -70.76 -10.18
N TYR A 288 -48.59 -71.63 -11.08
CA TYR A 288 -47.42 -71.38 -11.92
C TYR A 288 -47.56 -70.06 -12.70
N GLU A 289 -48.74 -69.80 -13.27
CA GLU A 289 -49.06 -68.54 -13.97
C GLU A 289 -48.97 -67.30 -13.07
N GLY A 290 -49.42 -67.41 -11.81
CA GLY A 290 -49.29 -66.35 -10.81
C GLY A 290 -47.83 -65.97 -10.55
N THR A 291 -46.94 -66.95 -10.39
CA THR A 291 -45.51 -66.68 -10.17
C THR A 291 -44.83 -66.01 -11.35
N ASN A 292 -45.15 -66.44 -12.58
CA ASN A 292 -44.62 -65.81 -13.79
C ASN A 292 -45.10 -64.36 -13.94
N THR A 293 -46.35 -64.09 -13.55
CA THR A 293 -46.90 -62.74 -13.53
C THR A 293 -46.17 -61.86 -12.51
N VAL A 294 -45.89 -62.35 -11.30
CA VAL A 294 -45.08 -61.62 -10.30
C VAL A 294 -43.67 -61.33 -10.80
N LYS A 295 -42.99 -62.28 -11.48
CA LYS A 295 -41.68 -62.04 -12.11
C LYS A 295 -41.73 -60.94 -13.18
N LYS A 296 -42.79 -60.93 -14.00
CA LYS A 296 -43.01 -59.88 -15.00
C LYS A 296 -43.18 -58.52 -14.34
N ILE A 297 -44.02 -58.43 -13.30
CA ILE A 297 -44.26 -57.19 -12.54
C ILE A 297 -42.96 -56.72 -11.85
N GLN A 298 -42.14 -57.62 -11.30
CA GLN A 298 -40.82 -57.27 -10.77
C GLN A 298 -39.88 -56.68 -11.84
N GLY A 299 -39.94 -57.18 -13.07
CA GLY A 299 -39.21 -56.64 -14.21
C GLY A 299 -39.68 -55.22 -14.58
N GLU A 300 -40.98 -54.97 -14.56
CA GLU A 300 -41.58 -53.65 -14.81
C GLU A 300 -41.28 -52.65 -13.67
N TRP A 301 -41.31 -53.11 -12.42
CA TRP A 301 -40.95 -52.32 -11.23
C TRP A 301 -39.51 -51.79 -11.29
N LYS A 302 -38.57 -52.58 -11.83
CA LYS A 302 -37.16 -52.18 -12.02
C LYS A 302 -36.98 -51.12 -13.11
N LYS A 303 -37.94 -50.95 -14.02
CA LYS A 303 -37.92 -49.94 -15.09
C LYS A 303 -38.45 -48.57 -14.64
N LEU A 304 -38.98 -48.45 -13.41
CA LEU A 304 -39.40 -47.17 -12.84
C LEU A 304 -38.22 -46.23 -12.57
N PRO A 305 -38.42 -44.90 -12.54
CA PRO A 305 -37.35 -43.93 -12.27
C PRO A 305 -36.58 -44.23 -10.97
N PRO A 306 -35.24 -44.04 -10.96
CA PRO A 306 -34.39 -44.43 -9.84
C PRO A 306 -34.60 -43.58 -8.58
N ARG A 307 -35.08 -42.34 -8.72
CA ARG A 307 -35.50 -41.49 -7.60
C ARG A 307 -36.99 -41.63 -7.37
N LYS A 308 -37.36 -42.39 -6.32
CA LYS A 308 -38.74 -42.58 -5.89
C LYS A 308 -39.16 -41.50 -4.87
N PRO A 309 -40.43 -41.06 -4.85
CA PRO A 309 -40.95 -40.15 -3.82
C PRO A 309 -40.74 -40.72 -2.40
N ARG A 310 -40.58 -39.85 -1.40
CA ARG A 310 -40.40 -40.28 0.01
C ARG A 310 -41.56 -41.17 0.49
N GLU A 311 -42.78 -40.84 0.09
CA GLU A 311 -44.01 -41.58 0.40
C GLU A 311 -44.01 -43.02 -0.16
N ALA A 312 -43.27 -43.28 -1.25
CA ALA A 312 -43.23 -44.58 -1.91
C ALA A 312 -42.28 -45.60 -1.23
N LYS A 313 -41.61 -45.21 -0.12
CA LYS A 313 -40.70 -46.11 0.61
C LYS A 313 -41.42 -47.33 1.19
N LEU A 314 -42.60 -47.13 1.78
CA LEU A 314 -43.42 -48.20 2.34
C LEU A 314 -43.98 -49.14 1.26
N LEU A 315 -44.30 -48.60 0.08
CA LEU A 315 -44.73 -49.39 -1.08
C LEU A 315 -43.63 -50.36 -1.54
N MET A 316 -42.37 -49.95 -1.45
CA MET A 316 -41.23 -50.79 -1.81
C MET A 316 -41.05 -51.98 -0.87
N SER A 317 -41.04 -51.74 0.44
CA SER A 317 -40.94 -52.82 1.43
C SER A 317 -42.13 -53.77 1.35
N SER A 318 -43.34 -53.22 1.15
CA SER A 318 -44.55 -54.04 0.96
C SER A 318 -44.48 -54.89 -0.31
N PHE A 319 -44.03 -54.32 -1.42
CA PHE A 319 -43.92 -55.04 -2.69
C PHE A 319 -42.93 -56.20 -2.61
N GLN A 320 -41.79 -56.00 -1.95
CA GLN A 320 -40.81 -57.08 -1.71
C GLN A 320 -41.41 -58.22 -0.90
N PHE A 321 -42.03 -57.90 0.24
CA PHE A 321 -42.69 -58.89 1.11
C PHE A 321 -43.75 -59.71 0.37
N PHE A 322 -44.68 -59.06 -0.34
CA PHE A 322 -45.74 -59.78 -1.04
C PHE A 322 -45.24 -60.55 -2.27
N ALA A 323 -44.16 -60.10 -2.91
CA ALA A 323 -43.53 -60.86 -3.97
C ALA A 323 -42.87 -62.13 -3.42
N GLU A 324 -42.18 -62.06 -2.28
CA GLU A 324 -41.61 -63.23 -1.58
C GLU A 324 -42.68 -64.24 -1.21
N VAL A 325 -43.77 -63.79 -0.56
CA VAL A 325 -44.92 -64.64 -0.22
C VAL A 325 -45.53 -65.33 -1.45
N ALA A 326 -45.60 -64.63 -2.59
CA ALA A 326 -46.10 -65.22 -3.82
C ALA A 326 -45.17 -66.30 -4.42
N PHE A 327 -43.86 -66.24 -4.14
CA PHE A 327 -42.89 -67.26 -4.58
C PHE A 327 -42.79 -68.43 -3.60
N GLU A 328 -42.85 -68.18 -2.30
CA GLU A 328 -42.80 -69.23 -1.26
C GLU A 328 -43.97 -70.19 -1.36
N LYS A 329 -45.17 -69.70 -1.70
CA LYS A 329 -46.35 -70.55 -1.90
C LYS A 329 -46.25 -71.47 -3.13
N ALA A 330 -45.33 -71.21 -4.05
CA ALA A 330 -45.15 -71.98 -5.29
C ALA A 330 -43.95 -72.93 -5.26
N SER A 331 -43.21 -72.92 -4.15
CA SER A 331 -42.18 -73.90 -3.80
C SER A 331 -42.82 -75.03 -3.00
#